data_AF-A0AAV1L285-F1
#
_entry.id   AF-A0AAV1L285-F1
#
_cell.length_a   1.000
_cell.length_b   1.000
_cell.length_c   1.000
_cell.angle_alpha   90.00
_cell.angle_beta   90.00
_cell.angle_gamma   90.00
#
_symmetry.space_group_name_H-M   'P 1'
#
loop_
_entity.id
_entity.type
_entity.pdbx_description
1 polymer ?
#
loop_
_entity_poly.entity_id
_entity_poly.type
_entity_poly.pdbx_seq_one_letter_code
_entity_poly.pdbx_strand_id
1 'polypeptide(L)'
;MGLLKFLIYFVMCHVIVSNVYAKNEEYTGFKVYNVKLETEEQQYKFEILKSDVIGYWRKPSVKFNITGQAMVPPSHFKWFEEKLTELGVAKDISIEDVFEYLSWKEEVAEKILRNEEDKMFSFDDYYRYNDILNYIRTLETAHENSTDINFKVIDAGLTAEGRPLIYIKVTSQAATSEKPIIIIEAGINPREWITIPTSLNIVNKLLDQSYNKFINNFEWIIIPVLNPDGYEYTHTNLRLWTKSRSIQSHLGAICPGVNINRNFDVDWLSFDSSSSPCSHIYGGPEAFSEVETRLIKSLLDSNEKRIRLYVSLQNNGGFISYPWQYERAASGMFVQQHLLGLSMIEAMQEHYNLGVSSEVYGDRASGTSTDFMRKNGVLYTFNIDIVPRSEDSVIIPREEITTIAEDVWRAVSVAADNLL
;
A
#
# COMPACT_ATOMS: atom_id res chain seq x y z
N MET A 1 54.61 21.83 -27.68
CA MET A 1 53.69 22.12 -26.56
C MET A 1 52.19 22.07 -26.97
N GLY A 2 51.84 21.38 -28.06
CA GLY A 2 50.45 21.32 -28.60
C GLY A 2 49.77 19.95 -28.52
N LEU A 3 50.53 18.84 -28.44
CA LEU A 3 49.94 17.49 -28.38
C LEU A 3 49.47 17.06 -26.98
N LEU A 4 50.04 17.62 -25.90
CA LEU A 4 49.68 17.24 -24.53
C LEU A 4 48.37 17.89 -24.04
N LYS A 5 47.96 19.02 -24.64
CA LYS A 5 46.68 19.69 -24.33
C LYS A 5 45.48 19.06 -25.02
N PHE A 6 45.68 18.37 -26.15
CA PHE A 6 44.60 17.70 -26.87
C PHE A 6 44.20 16.36 -26.21
N LEU A 7 45.15 15.64 -25.61
CA LEU A 7 44.85 14.40 -24.89
C LEU A 7 44.05 14.65 -23.60
N ILE A 8 44.28 15.77 -22.91
CA ILE A 8 43.56 16.12 -21.68
C ILE A 8 42.12 16.53 -21.97
N TYR A 9 41.86 17.17 -23.12
CA TYR A 9 40.49 17.50 -23.54
C TYR A 9 39.73 16.30 -24.12
N PHE A 10 40.41 15.36 -24.78
CA PHE A 10 39.76 14.15 -25.31
C PHE A 10 39.44 13.12 -24.21
N VAL A 11 40.21 13.10 -23.11
CA VAL A 11 39.92 12.25 -21.93
C VAL A 11 38.87 12.89 -21.00
N MET A 12 38.69 14.22 -21.02
CA MET A 12 37.61 14.88 -20.26
C MET A 12 36.23 14.87 -20.97
N CYS A 13 36.14 14.51 -22.25
CA CYS A 13 34.88 14.58 -23.00
C CYS A 13 34.13 13.24 -23.16
N HIS A 14 34.55 12.13 -22.55
CA HIS A 14 33.85 10.83 -22.64
C HIS A 14 33.61 10.13 -21.30
N VAL A 15 33.64 10.88 -20.21
CA VAL A 15 33.12 10.41 -18.91
C VAL A 15 32.01 11.36 -18.48
N ILE A 16 30.97 11.47 -19.32
CA ILE A 16 29.62 11.56 -18.77
C ILE A 16 29.36 10.14 -18.28
N VAL A 17 29.84 9.81 -17.09
CA VAL A 17 29.19 8.76 -16.32
C VAL A 17 27.81 9.33 -16.07
N SER A 18 26.86 8.98 -16.92
CA SER A 18 25.50 8.80 -16.44
C SER A 18 25.67 7.85 -15.27
N ASN A 19 25.66 8.39 -14.05
CA ASN A 19 25.40 7.59 -12.87
C ASN A 19 23.96 7.11 -13.06
N VAL A 20 23.79 6.08 -13.88
CA VAL A 20 22.61 5.23 -13.80
C VAL A 20 22.79 4.60 -12.44
N TYR A 21 22.18 5.21 -11.43
CA TYR A 21 22.02 4.53 -10.17
C TYR A 21 21.32 3.22 -10.50
N ALA A 22 22.00 2.12 -10.20
CA ALA A 22 21.53 0.74 -10.33
C ALA A 22 20.21 0.57 -9.57
N LYS A 23 19.09 0.92 -10.21
CA LYS A 23 17.74 0.73 -9.69
C LYS A 23 17.22 -0.58 -10.22
N ASN A 24 16.61 -1.40 -9.36
CA ASN A 24 15.98 -2.68 -9.71
C ASN A 24 16.93 -3.81 -10.18
N GLU A 25 18.26 -3.63 -10.23
CA GLU A 25 19.20 -4.66 -10.72
C GLU A 25 19.11 -5.98 -9.96
N GLU A 26 18.70 -5.96 -8.68
CA GLU A 26 18.45 -7.17 -7.89
C GLU A 26 17.37 -8.08 -8.49
N TYR A 27 16.50 -7.56 -9.36
CA TYR A 27 15.46 -8.32 -10.05
C TYR A 27 15.92 -8.90 -11.41
N THR A 28 17.21 -8.79 -11.76
CA THR A 28 17.74 -9.34 -13.02
C THR A 28 17.47 -10.84 -13.12
N GLY A 29 16.86 -11.24 -14.23
CA GLY A 29 16.50 -12.62 -14.51
C GLY A 29 15.35 -13.16 -13.67
N PHE A 30 14.72 -12.38 -12.78
CA PHE A 30 13.50 -12.83 -12.10
C PHE A 30 12.37 -12.95 -13.13
N LYS A 31 11.50 -13.93 -12.95
CA LYS A 31 10.32 -14.14 -13.80
C LYS A 31 9.03 -13.99 -13.02
N VAL A 32 7.97 -13.53 -13.68
CA VAL A 32 6.62 -13.62 -13.14
C VAL A 32 5.85 -14.72 -13.84
N TYR A 33 5.32 -15.64 -13.05
CA TYR A 33 4.48 -16.74 -13.50
C TYR A 33 3.02 -16.42 -13.20
N ASN A 34 2.17 -16.60 -14.20
CA ASN A 34 0.74 -16.68 -13.98
C ASN A 34 0.39 -18.04 -13.38
N VAL A 35 -0.36 -18.04 -12.29
CA VAL A 35 -0.80 -19.25 -11.60
C VAL A 35 -2.32 -19.29 -11.65
N LYS A 36 -2.87 -20.13 -12.53
CA LYS A 36 -4.32 -20.39 -12.58
C LYS A 36 -4.64 -21.70 -11.87
N LEU A 37 -5.48 -21.61 -10.84
CA LEU A 37 -6.01 -22.77 -10.13
C LEU A 37 -7.46 -22.99 -10.57
N GLU A 38 -7.84 -24.25 -10.77
CA GLU A 38 -9.17 -24.65 -11.26
C GLU A 38 -9.99 -25.38 -10.20
N THR A 39 -9.35 -25.95 -9.17
CA THR A 39 -10.01 -26.77 -8.14
C THR A 39 -9.63 -26.36 -6.73
N GLU A 40 -10.55 -26.57 -5.77
CA GLU A 40 -10.26 -26.33 -4.34
C GLU A 40 -9.09 -27.18 -3.83
N GLU A 41 -8.87 -28.37 -4.40
CA GLU A 41 -7.70 -29.20 -4.08
C GLU A 41 -6.39 -28.52 -4.49
N GLN A 42 -6.35 -27.92 -5.68
CA GLN A 42 -5.19 -27.13 -6.12
C GLN A 42 -4.98 -25.90 -5.24
N GLN A 43 -6.06 -25.19 -4.87
CA GLN A 43 -6.02 -24.08 -3.93
C GLN A 43 -5.38 -24.49 -2.60
N TYR A 44 -5.87 -25.56 -1.99
CA TYR A 44 -5.34 -26.07 -0.73
C TYR A 44 -3.87 -26.49 -0.85
N LYS A 45 -3.51 -27.23 -1.90
CA LYS A 45 -2.12 -27.66 -2.13
C LYS A 45 -1.19 -26.47 -2.44
N PHE A 46 -1.69 -25.41 -3.06
CA PHE A 46 -0.92 -24.19 -3.29
C PHE A 46 -0.72 -23.41 -1.99
N GLU A 47 -1.74 -23.27 -1.13
CA GLU A 47 -1.64 -22.59 0.17
C GLU A 47 -0.60 -23.22 1.11
N ILE A 48 -0.40 -24.54 1.03
CA ILE A 48 0.64 -25.23 1.80
C ILE A 48 2.05 -25.07 1.21
N LEU A 49 2.19 -24.57 -0.03
CA LEU A 49 3.49 -24.23 -0.63
C LEU A 49 4.02 -22.92 -0.04
N LYS A 50 4.66 -23.02 1.13
CA LYS A 50 5.32 -21.88 1.75
C LYS A 50 6.72 -21.70 1.19
N SER A 51 7.01 -20.51 0.69
CA SER A 51 8.36 -20.07 0.34
C SER A 51 8.53 -18.61 0.73
N ASP A 52 9.52 -18.34 1.60
CA ASP A 52 9.92 -16.97 1.94
C ASP A 52 10.60 -16.24 0.78
N VAL A 53 10.94 -16.97 -0.30
CA VAL A 53 11.71 -16.47 -1.44
C VAL A 53 10.81 -16.06 -2.61
N ILE A 54 9.62 -16.66 -2.73
CA ILE A 54 8.69 -16.31 -3.82
C ILE A 54 7.89 -15.09 -3.40
N GLY A 55 8.00 -14.02 -4.19
CA GLY A 55 7.23 -12.82 -4.01
C GLY A 55 5.91 -12.90 -4.77
N TYR A 56 4.78 -12.95 -4.08
CA TYR A 56 3.48 -12.87 -4.75
C TYR A 56 3.09 -11.40 -4.97
N TRP A 57 2.86 -11.04 -6.22
CA TRP A 57 2.22 -9.78 -6.59
C TRP A 57 0.71 -9.88 -6.40
N ARG A 58 0.17 -11.07 -6.68
CA ARG A 58 -1.21 -11.46 -6.40
C ARG A 58 -1.27 -12.96 -6.12
N LYS A 59 -1.96 -13.37 -5.05
CA LYS A 59 -2.22 -14.79 -4.78
C LYS A 59 -3.38 -15.29 -5.68
N PRO A 60 -3.33 -16.52 -6.21
CA PRO A 60 -4.44 -17.10 -6.96
C PRO A 60 -5.64 -17.42 -6.06
N SER A 61 -6.83 -17.44 -6.64
CA SER A 61 -8.07 -17.81 -5.94
C SER A 61 -9.05 -18.50 -6.87
N VAL A 62 -9.40 -19.74 -6.56
CA VAL A 62 -10.45 -20.48 -7.28
C VAL A 62 -11.81 -19.82 -7.09
N LYS A 63 -12.18 -19.51 -5.84
CA LYS A 63 -13.47 -18.91 -5.45
C LYS A 63 -13.79 -17.64 -6.22
N PHE A 64 -12.78 -16.80 -6.43
CA PHE A 64 -12.92 -15.50 -7.07
C PHE A 64 -12.43 -15.49 -8.53
N ASN A 65 -12.05 -16.65 -9.07
CA ASN A 65 -11.52 -16.84 -10.41
C ASN A 65 -10.26 -15.99 -10.70
N ILE A 66 -9.39 -15.80 -9.70
CA ILE A 66 -8.17 -14.97 -9.80
C ILE A 66 -7.00 -15.80 -10.32
N THR A 67 -6.35 -15.30 -11.36
CA THR A 67 -5.01 -15.76 -11.76
C THR A 67 -3.96 -15.07 -10.89
N GLY A 68 -3.20 -15.85 -10.14
CA GLY A 68 -2.10 -15.34 -9.31
C GLY A 68 -0.90 -14.93 -10.15
N GLN A 69 -0.05 -14.07 -9.61
CA GLN A 69 1.20 -13.62 -10.19
C GLN A 69 2.34 -13.86 -9.18
N ALA A 70 3.17 -14.85 -9.47
CA ALA A 70 4.28 -15.28 -8.62
C ALA A 70 5.61 -14.82 -9.23
N MET A 71 6.29 -13.90 -8.55
CA MET A 71 7.63 -13.46 -8.91
C MET A 71 8.65 -14.42 -8.30
N VAL A 72 9.44 -15.06 -9.15
CA VAL A 72 10.37 -16.13 -8.78
C VAL A 72 11.79 -15.74 -9.20
N PRO A 73 12.79 -15.89 -8.31
CA PRO A 73 14.19 -15.67 -8.68
C PRO A 73 14.76 -16.83 -9.51
N PRO A 74 15.84 -16.59 -10.28
CA PRO A 74 16.53 -17.62 -11.06
C PRO A 74 16.88 -18.88 -10.26
N SER A 75 17.27 -18.71 -9.00
CA SER A 75 17.65 -19.81 -8.10
C SER A 75 16.50 -20.78 -7.77
N HIS A 76 15.24 -20.39 -8.00
CA HIS A 76 14.05 -21.14 -7.61
C HIS A 76 13.17 -21.60 -8.79
N PHE A 77 13.55 -21.32 -10.04
CA PHE A 77 12.78 -21.73 -11.22
C PHE A 77 12.48 -23.21 -11.26
N LYS A 78 13.53 -24.05 -11.16
CA LYS A 78 13.37 -25.50 -11.22
C LYS A 78 12.38 -26.00 -10.17
N TRP A 79 12.58 -25.57 -8.92
CA TRP A 79 11.71 -25.96 -7.81
C TRP A 79 10.26 -25.52 -8.04
N PHE A 80 10.05 -24.27 -8.45
CA PHE A 80 8.70 -23.73 -8.64
C PHE A 80 7.96 -24.40 -9.80
N GLU A 81 8.65 -24.62 -10.93
CA GLU A 81 8.09 -25.31 -12.10
C GLU A 81 7.75 -26.78 -11.80
N GLU A 82 8.57 -27.47 -11.00
CA GLU A 82 8.25 -28.80 -10.47
C GLU A 82 6.98 -28.77 -9.61
N LYS A 83 6.81 -27.76 -8.74
CA LYS A 83 5.59 -27.59 -7.95
C LYS A 83 4.36 -27.28 -8.77
N LEU A 84 4.45 -26.43 -9.79
CA LEU A 84 3.33 -26.21 -10.72
C LEU A 84 2.94 -27.51 -11.42
N THR A 85 3.92 -28.31 -11.85
CA THR A 85 3.67 -29.61 -12.49
C THR A 85 2.99 -30.60 -11.53
N GLU A 86 3.44 -30.69 -10.27
CA GLU A 86 2.80 -31.52 -9.23
C GLU A 86 1.35 -31.09 -8.94
N LEU A 87 1.05 -29.80 -9.05
CA LEU A 87 -0.31 -29.25 -8.92
C LEU A 87 -1.17 -29.44 -10.17
N GLY A 88 -0.59 -29.88 -11.29
CA GLY A 88 -1.27 -29.91 -12.59
C GLY A 88 -1.59 -28.52 -13.14
N VAL A 89 -0.81 -27.50 -12.75
CA VAL A 89 -0.95 -26.11 -13.23
C VAL A 89 0.03 -25.90 -14.38
N ALA A 90 -0.46 -25.34 -15.49
CA ALA A 90 0.36 -25.05 -16.65
C ALA A 90 1.43 -23.99 -16.33
N LYS A 91 2.62 -24.17 -16.89
CA LYS A 91 3.67 -23.14 -16.88
C LYS A 91 3.25 -22.01 -17.82
N ASP A 92 2.91 -20.86 -17.26
CA ASP A 92 2.60 -19.63 -17.97
C ASP A 92 3.47 -18.50 -17.39
N ILE A 93 4.35 -17.93 -18.23
CA ILE A 93 5.26 -16.86 -17.84
C ILE A 93 4.71 -15.56 -18.44
N SER A 94 4.37 -14.60 -17.58
CA SER A 94 3.88 -13.28 -18.00
C SER A 94 4.99 -12.26 -18.15
N ILE A 95 6.08 -12.39 -17.36
CA ILE A 95 7.25 -11.51 -17.44
C ILE A 95 8.51 -12.38 -17.44
N GLU A 96 9.29 -12.30 -18.52
CA GLU A 96 10.51 -13.08 -18.72
C GLU A 96 11.73 -12.54 -17.94
N ASP A 97 11.78 -11.21 -17.75
CA ASP A 97 12.78 -10.54 -16.93
C ASP A 97 12.14 -9.31 -16.25
N VAL A 98 12.07 -9.36 -14.91
CA VAL A 98 11.44 -8.29 -14.11
C VAL A 98 12.27 -7.01 -14.14
N PHE A 99 13.60 -7.09 -14.20
CA PHE A 99 14.44 -5.90 -14.31
C PHE A 99 14.16 -5.18 -15.63
N GLU A 100 14.15 -5.89 -16.75
CA GLU A 100 13.84 -5.31 -18.06
C GLU A 100 12.43 -4.70 -18.11
N TYR A 101 11.43 -5.40 -17.54
CA TYR A 101 10.06 -4.91 -17.43
C TYR A 101 9.97 -3.59 -16.64
N LEU A 102 10.64 -3.51 -15.48
CA LEU A 102 10.63 -2.32 -14.64
C LEU A 102 11.39 -1.15 -15.30
N SER A 103 12.55 -1.41 -15.90
CA SER A 103 13.31 -0.41 -16.65
C SER A 103 12.48 0.18 -17.79
N TRP A 104 11.77 -0.67 -18.54
CA TRP A 104 10.87 -0.21 -19.60
C TRP A 104 9.73 0.67 -19.07
N LYS A 105 9.06 0.27 -17.98
CA LYS A 105 8.00 1.08 -17.35
C LYS A 105 8.52 2.44 -16.88
N GLU A 106 9.72 2.50 -16.32
CA GLU A 106 10.36 3.75 -15.88
C GLU A 106 10.71 4.66 -17.06
N GLU A 107 11.27 4.13 -18.15
CA GLU A 107 11.55 4.91 -19.35
C GLU A 107 10.28 5.50 -19.98
N VAL A 108 9.18 4.73 -19.99
CA VAL A 108 7.88 5.22 -20.47
C VAL A 108 7.38 6.35 -19.57
N ALA A 109 7.45 6.18 -18.24
CA ALA A 109 7.09 7.21 -17.28
C ALA A 109 7.89 8.51 -17.47
N GLU A 110 9.22 8.42 -17.63
CA GLU A 110 10.07 9.60 -17.85
C GLU A 110 9.75 10.34 -19.15
N LYS A 111 9.46 9.61 -20.23
CA LYS A 111 9.08 10.22 -21.53
C LYS A 111 7.78 11.00 -21.42
N ILE A 112 6.83 10.54 -20.61
CA ILE A 112 5.58 11.27 -20.35
C ILE A 112 5.88 12.55 -19.58
N LEU A 113 6.66 12.49 -18.50
CA LEU A 113 6.98 13.64 -17.65
C LEU A 113 7.76 14.75 -18.38
N ARG A 114 8.69 14.40 -19.27
CA ARG A 114 9.46 15.40 -20.05
C ARG A 114 8.60 16.21 -21.03
N ASN A 115 7.41 15.73 -21.36
CA ASN A 115 6.47 16.45 -22.23
C ASN A 115 5.52 17.38 -21.44
N GLU A 116 5.62 17.40 -20.11
CA GLU A 116 4.74 18.13 -19.20
C GLU A 116 5.52 19.07 -18.26
N GLU A 117 6.46 19.86 -18.81
CA GLU A 117 7.13 20.93 -18.02
C GLU A 117 6.09 21.98 -17.55
N ASP A 118 6.15 22.35 -16.26
CA ASP A 118 5.26 23.28 -15.52
C ASP A 118 3.87 22.77 -15.04
N LYS A 119 3.76 21.54 -14.51
CA LYS A 119 2.55 21.15 -13.75
C LYS A 119 2.61 21.54 -12.27
N MET A 120 1.58 22.27 -11.82
CA MET A 120 1.19 22.38 -10.41
C MET A 120 0.87 20.98 -9.85
N PHE A 121 1.08 20.74 -8.54
CA PHE A 121 0.78 19.45 -7.90
C PHE A 121 -0.62 18.95 -8.28
N SER A 122 -0.71 17.74 -8.80
CA SER A 122 -1.95 17.13 -9.32
C SER A 122 -2.13 15.70 -8.81
N PHE A 123 -3.38 15.27 -8.60
CA PHE A 123 -3.65 13.96 -7.99
C PHE A 123 -3.53 12.77 -8.96
N ASP A 124 -2.96 12.98 -10.14
CA ASP A 124 -2.79 12.03 -11.24
C ASP A 124 -1.31 11.60 -11.43
N ASP A 125 -0.47 11.79 -10.42
CA ASP A 125 0.95 11.41 -10.45
C ASP A 125 1.45 10.76 -9.14
N TYR A 126 2.63 10.15 -9.21
CA TYR A 126 3.35 9.51 -8.11
C TYR A 126 4.52 10.38 -7.66
N TYR A 127 4.23 11.33 -6.78
CA TYR A 127 5.24 12.24 -6.24
C TYR A 127 6.14 11.61 -5.18
N ARG A 128 7.34 12.14 -5.04
CA ARG A 128 8.26 11.81 -3.93
C ARG A 128 7.67 12.28 -2.60
N TYR A 129 8.09 11.66 -1.51
CA TYR A 129 7.57 11.94 -0.17
C TYR A 129 7.73 13.41 0.21
N ASN A 130 8.86 14.03 -0.13
CA ASN A 130 9.10 15.44 0.19
C ASN A 130 8.12 16.38 -0.54
N ASP A 131 7.76 16.07 -1.79
CA ASP A 131 6.81 16.87 -2.55
C ASP A 131 5.39 16.73 -1.99
N ILE A 132 5.00 15.51 -1.59
CA ILE A 132 3.75 15.26 -0.88
C ILE A 132 3.71 16.05 0.45
N LEU A 133 4.79 16.01 1.23
CA LEU A 133 4.89 16.73 2.49
C LEU A 133 4.79 18.25 2.30
N ASN A 134 5.49 18.80 1.31
CA ASN A 134 5.42 20.22 0.97
C ASN A 134 4.00 20.62 0.54
N TYR A 135 3.35 19.78 -0.26
CA TYR A 135 1.99 20.00 -0.71
C TYR A 135 1.00 20.08 0.46
N ILE A 136 0.99 19.08 1.35
CA ILE A 136 0.04 19.06 2.48
C ILE A 136 0.31 20.17 3.50
N ARG A 137 1.58 20.59 3.68
CA ARG A 137 1.92 21.75 4.52
C ARG A 137 1.48 23.06 3.88
N THR A 138 1.56 23.16 2.56
CA THR A 138 1.01 24.31 1.82
C THR A 138 -0.51 24.39 1.98
N LEU A 139 -1.21 23.24 1.94
CA LEU A 139 -2.63 23.19 2.25
C LEU A 139 -2.93 23.63 3.69
N GLU A 140 -2.13 23.19 4.67
CA GLU A 140 -2.28 23.63 6.05
C GLU A 140 -2.20 25.16 6.18
N THR A 141 -1.17 25.78 5.60
CA THR A 141 -1.03 27.24 5.59
C THR A 141 -2.19 27.93 4.87
N ALA A 142 -2.67 27.38 3.75
CA ALA A 142 -3.81 27.94 3.02
C ALA A 142 -5.12 27.95 3.83
N HIS A 143 -5.26 27.03 4.81
CA HIS A 143 -6.44 26.90 5.65
C HIS A 143 -6.27 27.45 7.08
N GLU A 144 -5.13 28.06 7.43
CA GLU A 144 -4.86 28.58 8.79
C GLU A 144 -5.89 29.60 9.29
N ASN A 145 -6.42 30.44 8.39
CA ASN A 145 -7.40 31.49 8.70
C ASN A 145 -8.83 31.12 8.27
N SER A 146 -9.09 29.85 7.92
CA SER A 146 -10.43 29.41 7.52
C SER A 146 -11.39 29.48 8.71
N THR A 147 -12.59 30.03 8.49
CA THR A 147 -13.67 30.03 9.48
C THR A 147 -14.49 28.74 9.46
N ASP A 148 -14.34 27.93 8.41
CA ASP A 148 -15.19 26.77 8.15
C ASP A 148 -14.44 25.45 8.36
N ILE A 149 -13.16 25.40 8.00
CA ILE A 149 -12.33 24.19 7.94
C ILE A 149 -11.16 24.31 8.91
N ASN A 150 -11.00 23.31 9.77
CA ASN A 150 -9.81 23.08 10.56
C ASN A 150 -8.99 21.97 9.89
N PHE A 151 -7.91 22.36 9.21
CA PHE A 151 -6.95 21.46 8.59
C PHE A 151 -5.62 21.56 9.33
N LYS A 152 -5.10 20.42 9.79
CA LYS A 152 -3.80 20.34 10.47
C LYS A 152 -2.98 19.17 9.99
N VAL A 153 -1.67 19.37 9.85
CA VAL A 153 -0.68 18.32 9.61
C VAL A 153 0.08 18.10 10.91
N ILE A 154 -0.06 16.92 11.50
CA ILE A 154 0.52 16.57 12.79
C ILE A 154 1.77 15.73 12.57
N ASP A 155 2.89 16.17 13.14
CA ASP A 155 4.11 15.36 13.24
C ASP A 155 3.98 14.33 14.36
N ALA A 156 4.01 13.06 13.99
CA ALA A 156 3.87 11.92 14.88
C ALA A 156 5.20 11.26 15.27
N GLY A 157 6.32 11.88 14.89
CA GLY A 157 7.67 11.38 15.15
C GLY A 157 8.50 11.25 13.88
N LEU A 158 9.56 10.46 13.97
CA LEU A 158 10.49 10.20 12.87
C LEU A 158 10.51 8.71 12.53
N THR A 159 10.66 8.40 11.26
CA THR A 159 10.91 7.05 10.73
C THR A 159 12.31 6.55 11.11
N ALA A 160 12.62 5.29 10.78
CA ALA A 160 13.93 4.70 11.06
C ALA A 160 15.09 5.43 10.35
N GLU A 161 14.86 5.98 9.16
CA GLU A 161 15.82 6.79 8.40
C GLU A 161 15.67 8.31 8.67
N GLY A 162 14.85 8.70 9.66
CA GLY A 162 14.75 10.07 10.14
C GLY A 162 13.81 10.99 9.36
N ARG A 163 12.93 10.44 8.51
CA ARG A 163 11.89 11.22 7.81
C ARG A 163 10.75 11.55 8.79
N PRO A 164 10.10 12.72 8.68
CA PRO A 164 8.88 12.98 9.44
C PRO A 164 7.83 11.91 9.15
N LEU A 165 7.24 11.32 10.19
CA LEU A 165 6.03 10.51 10.08
C LEU A 165 4.86 11.40 10.49
N ILE A 166 3.87 11.55 9.61
CA ILE A 166 2.80 12.54 9.79
C ILE A 166 1.40 11.92 9.63
N TYR A 167 0.39 12.64 10.11
CA TYR A 167 -0.99 12.44 9.69
C TYR A 167 -1.71 13.77 9.53
N ILE A 168 -2.74 13.79 8.71
CA ILE A 168 -3.59 14.94 8.45
C ILE A 168 -4.84 14.81 9.33
N LYS A 169 -5.25 15.90 9.96
CA LYS A 169 -6.54 16.03 10.64
C LYS A 169 -7.38 17.07 9.92
N VAL A 170 -8.59 16.68 9.50
CA VAL A 170 -9.57 17.57 8.84
C VAL A 170 -10.92 17.49 9.55
N THR A 171 -11.45 18.64 9.97
CA THR A 171 -12.80 18.74 10.52
C THR A 171 -13.34 20.17 10.35
N SER A 172 -14.61 20.42 10.61
CA SER A 172 -15.12 21.81 10.60
C SER A 172 -14.73 22.59 11.86
N GLN A 173 -14.50 23.89 11.70
CA GLN A 173 -14.07 24.81 12.76
C GLN A 173 -15.14 24.98 13.87
N ALA A 174 -16.41 24.81 13.53
CA ALA A 174 -17.56 24.95 14.44
C ALA A 174 -17.73 23.79 15.45
N ALA A 175 -16.73 22.90 15.60
CA ALA A 175 -16.83 21.73 16.46
C ALA A 175 -16.91 22.13 17.95
N THR A 176 -18.09 22.00 18.53
CA THR A 176 -18.39 22.22 19.95
C THR A 176 -18.43 20.92 20.78
N SER A 177 -18.14 19.77 20.17
CA SER A 177 -18.16 18.44 20.81
C SER A 177 -17.12 17.48 20.21
N GLU A 178 -16.82 16.38 20.93
CA GLU A 178 -16.00 15.27 20.47
C GLU A 178 -16.68 14.50 19.33
N LYS A 179 -16.42 14.92 18.08
CA LYS A 179 -16.95 14.25 16.87
C LYS A 179 -16.42 12.81 16.75
N PRO A 180 -17.21 11.88 16.17
CA PRO A 180 -16.71 10.58 15.75
C PRO A 180 -15.57 10.72 14.73
N ILE A 181 -14.64 9.77 14.74
CA ILE A 181 -13.46 9.75 13.88
C ILE A 181 -13.61 8.71 12.76
N ILE A 182 -13.21 9.11 11.56
CA ILE A 182 -12.92 8.22 10.44
C ILE A 182 -11.41 8.29 10.17
N ILE A 183 -10.75 7.13 10.18
CA ILE A 183 -9.32 7.01 9.86
C ILE A 183 -9.16 6.36 8.50
N ILE A 184 -8.42 7.01 7.61
CA ILE A 184 -7.98 6.44 6.33
C ILE A 184 -6.45 6.35 6.36
N GLU A 185 -5.92 5.17 6.15
CA GLU A 185 -4.48 4.90 6.08
C GLU A 185 -4.11 4.40 4.68
N ALA A 186 -2.98 4.86 4.17
CA ALA A 186 -2.43 4.47 2.89
C ALA A 186 -0.91 4.32 2.95
N GLY A 187 -0.33 3.61 1.98
CA GLY A 187 1.12 3.48 1.87
C GLY A 187 1.75 2.66 3.00
N ILE A 188 1.00 1.78 3.67
CA ILE A 188 1.58 0.77 4.57
C ILE A 188 2.54 -0.17 3.83
N ASN A 189 2.18 -0.55 2.60
CA ASN A 189 3.04 -1.26 1.67
C ASN A 189 3.62 -0.28 0.63
N PRO A 190 4.92 0.00 0.67
CA PRO A 190 5.49 1.10 -0.09
C PRO A 190 5.50 0.92 -1.62
N ARG A 191 5.39 -0.32 -2.14
CA ARG A 191 5.27 -0.55 -3.59
C ARG A 191 3.89 -0.19 -4.15
N GLU A 192 2.88 -0.03 -3.30
CA GLU A 192 1.48 0.17 -3.70
C GLU A 192 1.20 1.67 -3.94
N TRP A 193 1.96 2.29 -4.84
CA TRP A 193 1.97 3.75 -5.03
C TRP A 193 0.59 4.38 -5.20
N ILE A 194 -0.34 3.69 -5.87
CA ILE A 194 -1.72 4.13 -6.13
C ILE A 194 -2.52 4.48 -4.87
N THR A 195 -2.19 3.90 -3.71
CA THR A 195 -2.91 4.21 -2.46
C THR A 195 -2.68 5.64 -1.98
N ILE A 196 -1.50 6.19 -2.29
CA ILE A 196 -1.06 7.51 -1.83
C ILE A 196 -1.84 8.64 -2.51
N PRO A 197 -1.85 8.81 -3.85
CA PRO A 197 -2.66 9.85 -4.50
C PRO A 197 -4.15 9.65 -4.24
N THR A 198 -4.63 8.41 -4.08
CA THR A 198 -6.01 8.13 -3.69
C THR A 198 -6.36 8.73 -2.32
N SER A 199 -5.49 8.57 -1.32
CA SER A 199 -5.68 9.18 0.00
C SER A 199 -5.64 10.72 -0.05
N LEU A 200 -4.79 11.30 -0.91
CA LEU A 200 -4.71 12.73 -1.12
C LEU A 200 -5.95 13.27 -1.86
N ASN A 201 -6.53 12.49 -2.77
CA ASN A 201 -7.82 12.82 -3.39
C ASN A 201 -8.94 12.87 -2.35
N ILE A 202 -8.98 11.93 -1.39
CA ILE A 202 -9.94 11.98 -0.28
C ILE A 202 -9.78 13.29 0.50
N VAL A 203 -8.55 13.70 0.81
CA VAL A 203 -8.28 14.98 1.45
C VAL A 203 -8.84 16.15 0.62
N ASN A 204 -8.59 16.16 -0.69
CA ASN A 204 -9.11 17.19 -1.59
C ASN A 204 -10.65 17.24 -1.59
N LYS A 205 -11.32 16.08 -1.61
CA LYS A 205 -12.79 15.99 -1.53
C LYS A 205 -13.32 16.55 -0.21
N LEU A 206 -12.64 16.32 0.90
CA LEU A 206 -13.04 16.84 2.21
C LEU A 206 -12.88 18.37 2.33
N LEU A 207 -12.03 18.97 1.49
CA LEU A 207 -11.84 20.43 1.41
C LEU A 207 -12.84 21.11 0.47
N ASP A 208 -13.54 20.35 -0.39
CA ASP A 208 -14.57 20.87 -1.27
C ASP A 208 -15.88 21.09 -0.49
N GLN A 209 -16.42 22.31 -0.61
CA GLN A 209 -17.62 22.76 0.08
C GLN A 209 -18.86 21.89 -0.19
N SER A 210 -18.91 21.24 -1.35
CA SER A 210 -19.97 20.30 -1.74
C SER A 210 -20.07 19.10 -0.79
N TYR A 211 -18.98 18.81 -0.07
CA TYR A 211 -18.85 17.67 0.85
C TYR A 211 -18.73 18.09 2.32
N ASN A 212 -19.03 19.36 2.65
CA ASN A 212 -18.92 19.89 4.01
C ASN A 212 -19.66 19.07 5.07
N LYS A 213 -20.73 18.35 4.70
CA LYS A 213 -21.43 17.44 5.62
C LYS A 213 -20.49 16.44 6.30
N PHE A 214 -19.43 15.98 5.62
CA PHE A 214 -18.51 15.00 6.16
C PHE A 214 -17.59 15.59 7.23
N ILE A 215 -17.03 16.77 7.01
CA ILE A 215 -16.20 17.45 8.03
C ILE A 215 -17.05 18.08 9.15
N ASN A 216 -18.33 18.35 8.87
CA ASN A 216 -19.27 18.84 9.88
C ASN A 216 -19.64 17.77 10.91
N ASN A 217 -19.76 16.51 10.48
CA ASN A 217 -20.16 15.42 11.36
C ASN A 217 -18.99 14.56 11.88
N PHE A 218 -17.87 14.53 11.17
CA PHE A 218 -16.71 13.72 11.54
C PHE A 218 -15.43 14.54 11.73
N GLU A 219 -14.51 13.98 12.49
CA GLU A 219 -13.08 14.30 12.43
C GLU A 219 -12.39 13.24 11.55
N TRP A 220 -11.75 13.68 10.48
CA TRP A 220 -11.04 12.79 9.57
C TRP A 220 -9.57 12.79 9.92
N ILE A 221 -9.00 11.59 10.09
CA ILE A 221 -7.57 11.37 10.23
C ILE A 221 -7.08 10.63 8.99
N ILE A 222 -6.21 11.25 8.21
CA ILE A 222 -5.68 10.67 6.96
C ILE A 222 -4.17 10.50 7.09
N ILE A 223 -3.68 9.28 6.90
CA ILE A 223 -2.24 8.96 6.86
C ILE A 223 -1.89 8.66 5.41
N PRO A 224 -1.39 9.63 4.63
CA PRO A 224 -1.21 9.45 3.20
C PRO A 224 -0.05 8.51 2.86
N VAL A 225 0.99 8.48 3.69
CA VAL A 225 2.15 7.61 3.54
C VAL A 225 2.56 7.09 4.92
N LEU A 226 2.05 5.91 5.29
CA LEU A 226 2.41 5.30 6.58
C LEU A 226 3.87 4.82 6.62
N ASN A 227 4.45 4.43 5.49
CA ASN A 227 5.85 3.99 5.36
C ASN A 227 6.69 4.92 4.45
N PRO A 228 7.06 6.13 4.90
CA PRO A 228 7.82 7.08 4.07
C PRO A 228 9.18 6.55 3.61
N ASP A 229 9.89 5.81 4.48
CA ASP A 229 11.23 5.29 4.15
C ASP A 229 11.17 4.22 3.07
N GLY A 230 10.25 3.26 3.24
CA GLY A 230 10.00 2.25 2.24
C GLY A 230 9.56 2.88 0.92
N TYR A 231 8.68 3.88 0.96
CA TYR A 231 8.17 4.54 -0.23
C TYR A 231 9.30 5.22 -1.01
N GLU A 232 10.14 6.00 -0.33
CA GLU A 232 11.31 6.62 -0.96
C GLU A 232 12.28 5.57 -1.54
N TYR A 233 12.48 4.45 -0.84
CA TYR A 233 13.33 3.36 -1.32
C TYR A 233 12.78 2.71 -2.60
N THR A 234 11.46 2.68 -2.80
CA THR A 234 10.88 2.21 -4.09
C THR A 234 11.11 3.17 -5.25
N HIS A 235 11.30 4.46 -4.96
CA HIS A 235 11.63 5.46 -5.97
C HIS A 235 13.11 5.44 -6.36
N THR A 236 14.01 5.14 -5.42
CA THR A 236 15.46 5.26 -5.62
C THR A 236 16.21 3.95 -5.83
N ASN A 237 15.70 2.83 -5.31
CA ASN A 237 16.47 1.58 -5.26
C ASN A 237 15.70 0.38 -5.81
N LEU A 238 14.62 -0.05 -5.16
CA LEU A 238 13.90 -1.28 -5.51
C LEU A 238 12.40 -1.02 -5.57
N ARG A 239 11.85 -0.92 -6.79
CA ARG A 239 10.44 -0.58 -7.03
C ARG A 239 9.45 -1.52 -6.35
N LEU A 240 9.83 -2.78 -6.13
CA LEU A 240 8.97 -3.81 -5.54
C LEU A 240 9.22 -4.04 -4.04
N TRP A 241 9.96 -3.15 -3.37
CA TRP A 241 10.16 -3.20 -1.92
C TRP A 241 8.84 -3.11 -1.15
N THR A 242 8.70 -3.87 -0.06
CA THR A 242 7.43 -3.99 0.70
C THR A 242 7.53 -3.69 2.20
N LYS A 243 8.75 -3.58 2.74
CA LYS A 243 8.97 -3.46 4.19
C LYS A 243 9.25 -2.01 4.60
N SER A 244 9.33 -1.75 5.90
CA SER A 244 9.99 -0.55 6.42
C SER A 244 11.49 -0.55 6.07
N ARG A 245 12.26 0.39 6.63
CA ARG A 245 13.73 0.44 6.51
C ARG A 245 14.45 0.31 7.85
N SER A 246 13.76 -0.18 8.88
CA SER A 246 14.33 -0.43 10.21
C SER A 246 15.49 -1.43 10.17
N ILE A 247 16.58 -1.11 10.88
CA ILE A 247 17.75 -1.98 11.03
C ILE A 247 17.83 -2.63 12.42
N GLN A 248 16.73 -2.66 13.17
CA GLN A 248 16.70 -3.12 14.56
C GLN A 248 16.92 -4.63 14.73
N SER A 249 16.69 -5.42 13.68
CA SER A 249 16.88 -6.88 13.75
C SER A 249 18.37 -7.25 13.81
N HIS A 250 18.68 -8.46 14.29
CA HIS A 250 20.05 -8.97 14.35
C HIS A 250 20.73 -9.10 12.97
N LEU A 251 19.97 -9.05 11.86
CA LEU A 251 20.47 -9.01 10.49
C LEU A 251 20.12 -7.69 9.79
N GLY A 252 19.75 -6.63 10.51
CA GLY A 252 19.20 -5.39 9.94
C GLY A 252 20.10 -4.72 8.90
N ALA A 253 21.43 -4.88 9.01
CA ALA A 253 22.38 -4.37 8.03
C ALA A 253 22.35 -5.11 6.67
N ILE A 254 21.91 -6.38 6.66
CA ILE A 254 21.83 -7.22 5.46
C ILE A 254 20.39 -7.29 4.96
N CYS A 255 19.45 -7.43 5.88
CA CYS A 255 18.03 -7.62 5.63
C CYS A 255 17.23 -6.57 6.41
N PRO A 256 17.26 -5.30 5.96
CA PRO A 256 16.53 -4.23 6.63
C PRO A 256 15.02 -4.41 6.47
N GLY A 257 14.29 -3.80 7.39
CA GLY A 257 12.86 -3.61 7.32
C GLY A 257 12.03 -4.73 7.92
N VAL A 258 10.85 -4.33 8.36
CA VAL A 258 9.76 -5.19 8.86
C VAL A 258 8.55 -5.00 7.96
N ASN A 259 7.78 -6.06 7.75
CA ASN A 259 6.47 -5.92 7.12
C ASN A 259 5.52 -5.28 8.13
N ILE A 260 5.20 -3.99 7.93
CA ILE A 260 4.39 -3.19 8.85
C ILE A 260 3.01 -3.84 9.06
N ASN A 261 2.42 -4.43 8.01
CA ASN A 261 1.13 -5.13 8.09
C ASN A 261 1.24 -6.59 8.59
N ARG A 262 2.36 -6.94 9.25
CA ARG A 262 2.55 -8.15 10.06
C ARG A 262 3.04 -7.83 11.48
N ASN A 263 3.15 -6.55 11.83
CA ASN A 263 3.81 -6.08 13.05
C ASN A 263 2.83 -5.62 14.15
N PHE A 264 1.52 -5.82 13.98
CA PHE A 264 0.52 -5.49 15.01
C PHE A 264 0.29 -6.64 16.00
N ASP A 265 -0.11 -6.33 17.24
CA ASP A 265 -0.41 -7.34 18.29
C ASP A 265 -1.81 -8.00 18.12
N VAL A 266 -1.97 -8.70 17.02
CA VAL A 266 -3.16 -9.51 16.72
C VAL A 266 -2.72 -10.83 16.11
N ASP A 267 -2.69 -11.85 16.96
CA ASP A 267 -2.23 -13.20 16.59
C ASP A 267 -0.81 -13.21 16.00
N TRP A 268 0.04 -12.28 16.48
CA TRP A 268 1.33 -11.93 15.89
C TRP A 268 2.23 -13.16 15.66
N LEU A 269 2.81 -13.24 14.46
CA LEU A 269 3.64 -14.36 13.95
C LEU A 269 2.92 -15.72 13.79
N SER A 270 1.59 -15.81 13.91
CA SER A 270 0.88 -17.08 13.76
C SER A 270 0.64 -17.50 12.30
N PHE A 271 0.29 -16.56 11.41
CA PHE A 271 -0.17 -16.87 10.05
C PHE A 271 0.38 -15.91 9.00
N ASP A 272 0.83 -16.45 7.84
CA ASP A 272 1.46 -15.70 6.73
C ASP A 272 2.44 -14.62 7.20
N SER A 273 3.24 -14.96 8.20
CA SER A 273 4.27 -14.12 8.79
C SER A 273 5.52 -14.93 9.08
N SER A 274 6.68 -14.27 9.16
CA SER A 274 7.97 -14.91 9.38
C SER A 274 8.74 -14.23 10.50
N SER A 275 9.52 -15.00 11.25
CA SER A 275 10.51 -14.48 12.21
C SER A 275 11.89 -14.26 11.58
N SER A 276 12.06 -14.59 10.29
CA SER A 276 13.30 -14.40 9.55
C SER A 276 13.41 -12.95 9.04
N PRO A 277 14.43 -12.17 9.43
CA PRO A 277 14.58 -10.78 8.98
C PRO A 277 14.62 -10.59 7.45
N CYS A 278 15.08 -11.61 6.72
CA CYS A 278 15.20 -11.56 5.26
C CYS A 278 13.91 -11.89 4.53
N SER A 279 12.88 -12.39 5.23
CA SER A 279 11.57 -12.67 4.63
C SER A 279 10.84 -11.36 4.33
N HIS A 280 10.12 -11.31 3.20
CA HIS A 280 9.23 -10.20 2.84
C HIS A 280 8.03 -10.05 3.79
N ILE A 281 7.71 -11.10 4.54
CA ILE A 281 6.64 -11.15 5.54
C ILE A 281 7.19 -11.16 6.98
N TYR A 282 8.44 -10.71 7.16
CA TYR A 282 9.05 -10.57 8.49
C TYR A 282 8.20 -9.69 9.40
N GLY A 283 7.67 -10.24 10.50
CA GLY A 283 6.77 -9.55 11.42
C GLY A 283 7.46 -8.65 12.45
N GLY A 284 8.80 -8.57 12.43
CA GLY A 284 9.60 -7.77 13.35
C GLY A 284 10.17 -8.57 14.53
N PRO A 285 11.03 -7.96 15.35
CA PRO A 285 11.55 -8.58 16.57
C PRO A 285 10.48 -8.73 17.68
N GLU A 286 9.49 -7.84 17.68
CA GLU A 286 8.31 -7.85 18.56
C GLU A 286 7.15 -7.10 17.89
N ALA A 287 5.92 -7.35 18.35
CA ALA A 287 4.78 -6.55 17.91
C ALA A 287 4.99 -5.06 18.29
N PHE A 288 4.64 -4.15 17.38
CA PHE A 288 4.88 -2.72 17.49
C PHE A 288 6.35 -2.28 17.55
N SER A 289 7.28 -3.10 17.01
CA SER A 289 8.69 -2.70 16.86
C SER A 289 8.88 -1.48 15.95
N GLU A 290 7.99 -1.31 14.97
CA GLU A 290 8.06 -0.23 13.99
C GLU A 290 7.40 1.05 14.51
N VAL A 291 7.96 2.22 14.20
CA VAL A 291 7.37 3.51 14.60
C VAL A 291 6.02 3.74 13.89
N GLU A 292 5.89 3.19 12.69
CA GLU A 292 4.72 3.24 11.83
C GLU A 292 3.53 2.50 12.47
N THR A 293 3.74 1.30 13.00
CA THR A 293 2.68 0.57 13.72
C THR A 293 2.34 1.23 15.06
N ARG A 294 3.34 1.81 15.74
CA ARG A 294 3.11 2.60 16.96
C ARG A 294 2.27 3.85 16.72
N LEU A 295 2.34 4.49 15.55
CA LEU A 295 1.44 5.60 15.19
C LEU A 295 -0.02 5.14 15.21
N ILE A 296 -0.35 4.06 14.50
CA ILE A 296 -1.73 3.54 14.46
C ILE A 296 -2.21 3.15 15.86
N LYS A 297 -1.35 2.51 16.66
CA LYS A 297 -1.65 2.21 18.07
C LYS A 297 -1.92 3.47 18.89
N SER A 298 -1.10 4.51 18.75
CA SER A 298 -1.27 5.78 19.47
C SER A 298 -2.59 6.48 19.11
N LEU A 299 -2.98 6.45 17.83
CA LEU A 299 -4.26 6.99 17.37
C LEU A 299 -5.45 6.24 17.99
N LEU A 300 -5.37 4.91 18.07
CA LEU A 300 -6.37 4.10 18.75
C LEU A 300 -6.42 4.41 20.25
N ASP A 301 -5.28 4.34 20.95
CA ASP A 301 -5.21 4.56 22.41
C ASP A 301 -5.79 5.93 22.81
N SER A 302 -5.57 6.95 21.97
CA SER A 302 -6.03 8.31 22.24
C SER A 302 -7.49 8.55 21.87
N ASN A 303 -8.12 7.68 21.06
CA ASN A 303 -9.41 7.94 20.42
C ASN A 303 -10.37 6.76 20.36
N GLU A 304 -10.09 5.65 21.06
CA GLU A 304 -10.79 4.36 20.94
C GLU A 304 -12.32 4.48 20.86
N LYS A 305 -12.92 5.28 21.75
CA LYS A 305 -14.39 5.46 21.84
C LYS A 305 -14.99 6.30 20.70
N ARG A 306 -14.17 7.09 20.00
CA ARG A 306 -14.59 8.01 18.93
C ARG A 306 -14.40 7.39 17.55
N ILE A 307 -13.45 6.49 17.37
CA ILE A 307 -13.17 5.89 16.05
C ILE A 307 -14.34 4.98 15.64
N ARG A 308 -15.05 5.38 14.57
CA ARG A 308 -16.18 4.61 14.02
C ARG A 308 -15.76 3.75 12.85
N LEU A 309 -14.87 4.26 12.01
CA LEU A 309 -14.42 3.62 10.79
C LEU A 309 -12.91 3.73 10.66
N TYR A 310 -12.26 2.61 10.37
CA TYR A 310 -10.86 2.54 9.96
C TYR A 310 -10.76 1.86 8.59
N VAL A 311 -10.14 2.52 7.63
CA VAL A 311 -9.92 1.99 6.28
C VAL A 311 -8.43 1.94 6.00
N SER A 312 -7.94 0.76 5.63
CA SER A 312 -6.60 0.55 5.08
C SER A 312 -6.72 0.48 3.56
N LEU A 313 -6.14 1.44 2.84
CA LEU A 313 -6.05 1.41 1.38
C LEU A 313 -4.85 0.53 1.00
N GLN A 314 -5.13 -0.53 0.24
CA GLN A 314 -4.15 -1.50 -0.24
C GLN A 314 -4.30 -1.70 -1.75
N ASN A 315 -3.45 -2.54 -2.33
CA ASN A 315 -3.52 -2.90 -3.74
C ASN A 315 -3.21 -4.40 -3.96
N ASN A 316 -4.23 -5.24 -3.76
CA ASN A 316 -4.17 -6.68 -4.04
C ASN A 316 -5.25 -7.20 -5.02
N GLY A 317 -5.99 -6.31 -5.70
CA GLY A 317 -6.79 -6.67 -6.88
C GLY A 317 -8.32 -6.67 -6.74
N GLY A 318 -8.92 -5.53 -6.40
CA GLY A 318 -10.34 -5.26 -6.62
C GLY A 318 -11.27 -5.88 -5.56
N PHE A 319 -10.88 -5.75 -4.30
CA PHE A 319 -11.66 -6.24 -3.16
C PHE A 319 -11.90 -5.16 -2.12
N ILE A 320 -13.08 -5.20 -1.52
CA ILE A 320 -13.30 -4.66 -0.18
C ILE A 320 -13.35 -5.85 0.76
N SER A 321 -12.52 -5.86 1.80
CA SER A 321 -12.49 -6.94 2.78
C SER A 321 -12.63 -6.41 4.20
N TYR A 322 -13.17 -7.24 5.08
CA TYR A 322 -13.33 -6.93 6.50
C TYR A 322 -12.91 -8.11 7.39
N PRO A 323 -12.58 -7.87 8.66
CA PRO A 323 -12.04 -8.89 9.55
C PRO A 323 -12.90 -10.16 9.73
N TRP A 324 -12.27 -11.31 9.99
CA TRP A 324 -10.83 -11.45 10.31
C TRP A 324 -9.97 -11.88 9.12
N GLN A 325 -8.71 -11.45 9.11
CA GLN A 325 -7.67 -12.03 8.27
C GLN A 325 -6.88 -13.13 8.99
N TYR A 326 -6.61 -13.01 10.30
CA TYR A 326 -5.89 -14.05 11.04
C TYR A 326 -6.72 -15.32 11.32
N GLU A 327 -8.04 -15.26 11.15
CA GLU A 327 -8.96 -16.39 11.41
C GLU A 327 -9.89 -16.63 10.22
N ARG A 328 -10.19 -17.91 9.94
CA ARG A 328 -11.25 -18.29 8.97
C ARG A 328 -12.63 -18.21 9.62
N ALA A 329 -12.90 -17.08 10.26
CA ALA A 329 -14.16 -16.75 10.90
C ALA A 329 -14.43 -15.25 10.74
N ALA A 330 -15.70 -14.88 10.69
CA ALA A 330 -16.08 -13.48 10.61
C ALA A 330 -16.13 -12.86 12.02
N SER A 331 -15.79 -11.58 12.14
CA SER A 331 -15.91 -10.89 13.43
C SER A 331 -17.37 -10.84 13.92
N GLY A 332 -17.60 -10.60 15.22
CA GLY A 332 -18.96 -10.46 15.76
C GLY A 332 -19.80 -9.33 15.14
N MET A 333 -19.18 -8.45 14.34
CA MET A 333 -19.82 -7.36 13.60
C MET A 333 -19.98 -7.68 12.10
N PHE A 334 -19.85 -8.95 11.69
CA PHE A 334 -19.78 -9.31 10.27
C PHE A 334 -21.00 -8.86 9.47
N VAL A 335 -22.22 -8.96 10.03
CA VAL A 335 -23.43 -8.57 9.30
C VAL A 335 -23.39 -7.07 8.98
N GLN A 336 -23.06 -6.25 9.96
CA GLN A 336 -23.00 -4.79 9.81
C GLN A 336 -21.89 -4.38 8.85
N GLN A 337 -20.69 -4.97 8.98
CA GLN A 337 -19.58 -4.70 8.06
C GLN A 337 -19.89 -5.18 6.64
N HIS A 338 -20.55 -6.33 6.50
CA HIS A 338 -20.92 -6.85 5.19
C HIS A 338 -21.99 -5.97 4.52
N LEU A 339 -23.03 -5.56 5.25
CA LEU A 339 -24.06 -4.66 4.71
C LEU A 339 -23.46 -3.29 4.33
N LEU A 340 -22.61 -2.72 5.17
CA LEU A 340 -21.91 -1.47 4.84
C LEU A 340 -21.00 -1.64 3.63
N GLY A 341 -20.25 -2.74 3.57
CA GLY A 341 -19.40 -3.09 2.43
C GLY A 341 -20.19 -3.28 1.13
N LEU A 342 -21.41 -3.81 1.18
CA LEU A 342 -22.30 -3.92 0.03
C LEU A 342 -22.69 -2.53 -0.50
N SER A 343 -23.06 -1.61 0.39
CA SER A 343 -23.34 -0.22 0.03
C SER A 343 -22.11 0.46 -0.57
N MET A 344 -20.91 0.17 -0.04
CA MET A 344 -19.65 0.69 -0.57
C MET A 344 -19.38 0.22 -1.99
N ILE A 345 -19.44 -1.10 -2.27
CA ILE A 345 -19.19 -1.62 -3.62
C ILE A 345 -20.28 -1.23 -4.62
N GLU A 346 -21.54 -1.06 -4.18
CA GLU A 346 -22.63 -0.63 -5.06
C GLU A 346 -22.44 0.82 -5.54
N ALA A 347 -21.77 1.65 -4.72
CA ALA A 347 -21.45 3.03 -5.08
C ALA A 347 -20.26 3.14 -6.05
N MET A 348 -19.45 2.08 -6.17
CA MET A 348 -18.31 2.03 -7.07
C MET A 348 -18.78 1.74 -8.50
N GLN A 349 -18.09 2.31 -9.49
CA GLN A 349 -18.33 2.09 -10.91
C GLN A 349 -17.68 0.80 -11.38
N GLU A 350 -16.53 0.46 -10.83
CA GLU A 350 -15.81 -0.76 -11.19
C GLU A 350 -16.28 -1.96 -10.36
N HIS A 351 -15.96 -3.16 -10.85
CA HIS A 351 -16.39 -4.39 -10.19
C HIS A 351 -15.46 -4.80 -9.04
N TYR A 352 -15.88 -4.53 -7.82
CA TYR A 352 -15.23 -5.01 -6.60
C TYR A 352 -15.96 -6.20 -6.00
N ASN A 353 -15.20 -7.10 -5.38
CA ASN A 353 -15.74 -8.21 -4.62
C ASN A 353 -15.68 -7.87 -3.13
N LEU A 354 -16.61 -8.44 -2.35
CA LEU A 354 -16.70 -8.23 -0.92
C LEU A 354 -16.62 -9.54 -0.16
N GLY A 355 -15.88 -9.55 0.95
CA GLY A 355 -15.88 -10.72 1.83
C GLY A 355 -15.04 -10.56 3.08
N VAL A 356 -15.03 -11.61 3.89
CA VAL A 356 -14.10 -11.75 5.02
C VAL A 356 -12.67 -11.81 4.49
N SER A 357 -11.73 -11.08 5.09
CA SER A 357 -10.36 -10.96 4.60
C SER A 357 -9.67 -12.30 4.36
N SER A 358 -9.76 -13.25 5.31
CA SER A 358 -9.14 -14.57 5.15
C SER A 358 -9.69 -15.39 3.97
N GLU A 359 -10.95 -15.17 3.60
CA GLU A 359 -11.61 -15.80 2.45
C GLU A 359 -11.25 -15.10 1.15
N VAL A 360 -11.24 -13.76 1.15
CA VAL A 360 -10.90 -12.91 0.00
C VAL A 360 -9.48 -13.18 -0.48
N TYR A 361 -8.52 -13.18 0.46
CA TYR A 361 -7.10 -13.41 0.14
C TYR A 361 -6.76 -14.89 -0.04
N GLY A 362 -7.70 -15.80 0.24
CA GLY A 362 -7.47 -17.25 0.22
C GLY A 362 -6.42 -17.71 1.23
N ASP A 363 -6.09 -16.89 2.23
CA ASP A 363 -5.07 -17.20 3.21
C ASP A 363 -5.27 -16.38 4.48
N ARG A 364 -4.74 -16.89 5.59
CA ARG A 364 -4.75 -16.16 6.86
C ARG A 364 -3.49 -15.33 7.01
N ALA A 365 -3.62 -14.12 7.51
CA ALA A 365 -2.48 -13.29 7.87
C ALA A 365 -2.66 -12.71 9.26
N SER A 366 -1.62 -12.85 10.09
CA SER A 366 -1.55 -12.27 11.42
C SER A 366 -0.92 -10.89 11.43
N GLY A 367 -1.19 -10.14 12.49
CA GLY A 367 -0.51 -8.87 12.76
C GLY A 367 -0.87 -7.77 11.78
N THR A 368 -2.09 -7.77 11.24
CA THR A 368 -2.59 -6.77 10.30
C THR A 368 -3.21 -5.57 11.03
N SER A 369 -3.20 -4.39 10.39
CA SER A 369 -3.73 -3.16 10.98
C SER A 369 -5.26 -3.22 11.18
N THR A 370 -6.01 -3.71 10.20
CA THR A 370 -7.47 -3.80 10.25
C THR A 370 -7.97 -4.78 11.31
N ASP A 371 -7.34 -5.96 11.42
CA ASP A 371 -7.66 -6.89 12.50
C ASP A 371 -7.29 -6.31 13.87
N PHE A 372 -6.16 -5.59 13.99
CA PHE A 372 -5.79 -4.94 15.24
C PHE A 372 -6.83 -3.89 15.68
N MET A 373 -7.25 -3.02 14.78
CA MET A 373 -8.26 -2.00 15.06
C MET A 373 -9.59 -2.64 15.48
N ARG A 374 -10.03 -3.69 14.76
CA ARG A 374 -11.27 -4.40 15.09
C ARG A 374 -11.19 -5.13 16.42
N LYS A 375 -10.07 -5.81 16.72
CA LYS A 375 -9.84 -6.52 17.99
C LYS A 375 -9.94 -5.57 19.18
N ASN A 376 -9.54 -4.31 19.00
CA ASN A 376 -9.56 -3.28 20.04
C ASN A 376 -10.76 -2.32 19.92
N GLY A 377 -11.92 -2.84 19.53
CA GLY A 377 -13.20 -2.14 19.75
C GLY A 377 -13.67 -1.20 18.64
N VAL A 378 -12.87 -0.95 17.59
CA VAL A 378 -13.35 -0.22 16.42
C VAL A 378 -14.45 -1.03 15.72
N LEU A 379 -15.56 -0.37 15.40
CA LEU A 379 -16.78 -1.04 14.94
C LEU A 379 -16.68 -1.50 13.48
N TYR A 380 -16.23 -0.60 12.61
CA TYR A 380 -16.10 -0.85 11.18
C TYR A 380 -14.63 -0.72 10.76
N THR A 381 -14.11 -1.78 10.16
CA THR A 381 -12.74 -1.82 9.66
C THR A 381 -12.72 -2.50 8.30
N PHE A 382 -12.10 -1.87 7.31
CA PHE A 382 -12.01 -2.41 5.96
C PHE A 382 -10.60 -2.32 5.40
N ASN A 383 -10.18 -3.33 4.64
CA ASN A 383 -9.17 -3.12 3.62
C ASN A 383 -9.90 -2.83 2.30
N ILE A 384 -9.44 -1.82 1.55
CA ILE A 384 -9.89 -1.58 0.18
C ILE A 384 -8.69 -1.79 -0.73
N ASP A 385 -8.71 -2.88 -1.49
CA ASP A 385 -7.75 -3.14 -2.56
C ASP A 385 -8.16 -2.32 -3.78
N ILE A 386 -7.63 -1.10 -3.86
CA ILE A 386 -8.24 -0.01 -4.63
C ILE A 386 -8.17 -0.18 -6.15
N VAL A 387 -7.23 -0.96 -6.67
CA VAL A 387 -7.14 -1.17 -8.12
C VAL A 387 -8.15 -2.25 -8.50
N PRO A 388 -9.11 -1.94 -9.41
CA PRO A 388 -10.02 -2.96 -9.91
C PRO A 388 -9.24 -4.05 -10.65
N ARG A 389 -9.88 -5.19 -10.94
CA ARG A 389 -9.15 -6.34 -11.52
C ARG A 389 -8.58 -6.01 -12.90
N SER A 390 -7.26 -5.83 -12.96
CA SER A 390 -6.48 -5.62 -14.18
C SER A 390 -5.34 -6.65 -14.32
N GLU A 391 -4.66 -6.63 -15.48
CA GLU A 391 -3.49 -7.47 -15.77
C GLU A 391 -2.24 -7.02 -14.98
N ASP A 392 -2.02 -5.72 -14.85
CA ASP A 392 -0.92 -5.12 -14.08
C ASP A 392 -1.41 -4.67 -12.70
N SER A 393 -1.17 -5.48 -11.66
CA SER A 393 -1.63 -5.15 -10.30
C SER A 393 -0.64 -4.35 -9.46
N VAL A 394 0.59 -4.10 -9.93
CA VAL A 394 1.65 -3.45 -9.12
C VAL A 394 2.10 -2.12 -9.69
N ILE A 395 2.17 -1.99 -11.02
CA ILE A 395 2.56 -0.77 -11.72
C ILE A 395 1.34 -0.22 -12.44
N ILE A 396 0.62 0.68 -11.76
CA ILE A 396 -0.61 1.27 -12.28
C ILE A 396 -0.24 2.48 -13.18
N PRO A 397 -0.80 2.58 -14.40
CA PRO A 397 -0.62 3.74 -15.26
C PRO A 397 -1.19 5.02 -14.64
N ARG A 398 -0.60 6.17 -14.95
CA ARG A 398 -1.00 7.47 -14.38
C ARG A 398 -2.43 7.85 -14.76
N GLU A 399 -2.80 7.48 -15.98
CA GLU A 399 -4.09 7.78 -16.59
C GLU A 399 -5.25 7.10 -15.84
N GLU A 400 -4.98 6.06 -15.06
CA GLU A 400 -5.97 5.34 -14.26
C GLU A 400 -6.13 5.93 -12.85
N ILE A 401 -5.17 6.75 -12.36
CA ILE A 401 -5.13 7.21 -10.96
C ILE A 401 -6.41 7.96 -10.60
N THR A 402 -6.84 8.91 -11.42
CA THR A 402 -8.04 9.72 -11.13
C THR A 402 -9.29 8.86 -11.05
N THR A 403 -9.49 7.95 -12.01
CA THR A 403 -10.66 7.06 -12.03
C THR A 403 -10.71 6.18 -10.78
N ILE A 404 -9.59 5.57 -10.41
CA ILE A 404 -9.47 4.74 -9.19
C ILE A 404 -9.73 5.58 -7.94
N ALA A 405 -9.14 6.77 -7.85
CA ALA A 405 -9.27 7.64 -6.69
C ALA A 405 -10.69 8.18 -6.50
N GLU A 406 -11.41 8.49 -7.58
CA GLU A 406 -12.83 8.85 -7.56
C GLU A 406 -13.68 7.66 -7.10
N ASP A 407 -13.38 6.45 -7.54
CA ASP A 407 -14.17 5.28 -7.20
C ASP A 407 -14.05 4.93 -5.72
N VAL A 408 -12.85 5.00 -5.17
CA VAL A 408 -12.61 4.84 -3.73
C VAL A 408 -13.31 5.93 -2.93
N TRP A 409 -13.35 7.18 -3.42
CA TRP A 409 -14.11 8.23 -2.76
C TRP A 409 -15.61 7.93 -2.70
N ARG A 410 -16.21 7.35 -3.75
CA ARG A 410 -17.62 6.93 -3.73
C ARG A 410 -17.87 5.90 -2.62
N ALA A 411 -17.02 4.89 -2.49
CA ALA A 411 -17.11 3.90 -1.43
C ALA A 411 -16.97 4.54 -0.03
N VAL A 412 -15.93 5.36 0.18
CA VAL A 412 -15.65 5.99 1.48
C VAL A 412 -16.74 6.99 1.89
N SER A 413 -17.26 7.78 0.95
CA SER A 413 -18.32 8.74 1.21
C SER A 413 -19.65 8.08 1.56
N VAL A 414 -20.01 6.97 0.89
CA VAL A 414 -21.18 6.15 1.27
C VAL A 414 -20.99 5.52 2.64
N ALA A 415 -19.78 5.04 2.96
CA ALA A 415 -19.49 4.51 4.29
C ALA A 415 -19.71 5.59 5.36
N ALA A 416 -19.18 6.80 5.15
CA ALA A 416 -19.36 7.93 6.05
C ALA A 416 -20.84 8.35 6.17
N ASP A 417 -21.59 8.37 5.08
CA ASP A 417 -23.02 8.71 5.07
C ASP A 417 -23.86 7.72 5.89
N ASN A 418 -23.53 6.43 5.86
CA ASN A 418 -24.22 5.41 6.67
C ASN A 418 -23.89 5.50 8.17
N LEU A 419 -22.85 6.26 8.53
CA LEU A 419 -22.42 6.46 9.92
C LEU A 419 -22.95 7.78 10.52
N LEU A 420 -23.61 8.62 9.73
CA LEU A 420 -24.39 9.77 10.18
C LEU A 420 -25.64 9.30 10.91
#